data_AF-F1T938-F1
#
_entry.id   AF-F1T938-F1
#
_cell.length_a   1.000
_cell.length_b   1.000
_cell.length_c   1.000
_cell.angle_alpha   90.00
_cell.angle_beta   90.00
_cell.angle_gamma   90.00
#
_symmetry.space_group_name_H-M   'P 1'
#
loop_
_entity.id
_entity.type
_entity.pdbx_description
1 polymer ?
#
loop_
_entity_poly.entity_id
_entity_poly.type
_entity_poly.pdbx_seq_one_letter_code
_entity_poly.pdbx_strand_id
1 'polypeptide(L)'
;MGQKQVRKIQTDIDVKRKSVKQVVLHLKKKITSEYMGSEYIKEWLLQIEEILAKDEFDVKEYIKARKELNDIIERTLDEQMRFKLRDSWFSLGRALEKKVKIN
;
A
#
# COMPACT_ATOMS: atom_id res chain seq x y z
N MET A 1 -8.33 12.76 -36.80
CA MET A 1 -9.52 12.73 -35.90
C MET A 1 -9.01 12.57 -34.48
N GLY A 2 -9.05 13.63 -33.67
CA GLY A 2 -8.58 13.57 -32.29
C GLY A 2 -9.61 12.83 -31.42
N GLN A 3 -9.25 11.65 -30.93
CA GLN A 3 -10.06 10.96 -29.92
C GLN A 3 -10.12 11.86 -28.68
N LYS A 4 -11.29 12.46 -28.42
CA LYS A 4 -11.58 13.12 -27.15
C LYS A 4 -11.35 12.08 -26.05
N GLN A 5 -10.25 12.18 -25.32
CA GLN A 5 -10.07 11.45 -24.07
C GLN A 5 -11.23 11.84 -23.15
N VAL A 6 -12.20 10.94 -23.02
CA VAL A 6 -13.22 11.02 -21.99
C VAL A 6 -12.46 10.99 -20.68
N ARG A 7 -12.35 12.14 -19.99
CA ARG A 7 -11.72 12.22 -18.68
C ARG A 7 -12.48 11.27 -17.76
N LYS A 8 -11.88 10.13 -17.43
CA LYS A 8 -12.45 9.18 -16.46
C LYS A 8 -12.69 9.94 -15.17
N ILE A 9 -13.96 10.02 -14.74
CA ILE A 9 -14.32 10.67 -13.47
C ILE A 9 -13.58 9.90 -12.38
N GLN A 10 -12.72 10.58 -11.63
CA GLN A 10 -11.97 9.97 -10.55
C GLN A 10 -12.93 9.64 -9.42
N THR A 11 -12.97 8.37 -9.01
CA THR A 11 -13.77 7.91 -7.88
C THR A 11 -12.97 7.95 -6.58
N ASP A 12 -13.66 7.87 -5.43
CA ASP A 12 -13.00 7.71 -4.12
C ASP A 12 -12.08 6.50 -4.07
N ILE A 13 -12.48 5.41 -4.74
CA ILE A 13 -11.70 4.17 -4.82
C ILE A 13 -10.39 4.42 -5.58
N ASP A 14 -10.42 5.19 -6.66
CA ASP A 14 -9.21 5.56 -7.41
C ASP A 14 -8.24 6.39 -6.56
N VAL A 15 -8.76 7.33 -5.76
CA VAL A 15 -7.95 8.14 -4.84
C VAL A 15 -7.30 7.25 -3.77
N LYS A 16 -8.08 6.36 -3.15
CA LYS A 16 -7.58 5.41 -2.15
C LYS A 16 -6.49 4.51 -2.73
N ARG A 17 -6.73 3.89 -3.90
CA ARG A 17 -5.74 3.05 -4.60
C ARG A 17 -4.44 3.81 -4.86
N LYS A 18 -4.54 5.07 -5.34
CA LYS A 18 -3.37 5.92 -5.58
C LYS A 18 -2.60 6.22 -4.30
N SER A 19 -3.29 6.56 -3.21
CA SER A 19 -2.66 6.81 -1.92
C SER A 19 -1.98 5.55 -1.36
N VAL A 20 -2.61 4.37 -1.49
CA VAL A 20 -1.98 3.11 -1.10
C VAL A 20 -0.71 2.85 -1.93
N LYS A 21 -0.76 3.01 -3.26
CA LYS A 21 0.42 2.88 -4.14
C LYS A 21 1.58 3.78 -3.72
N GLN A 22 1.30 5.02 -3.33
CA GLN A 22 2.33 5.94 -2.85
C GLN A 22 2.98 5.45 -1.55
N VAL A 23 2.18 4.94 -0.61
CA VAL A 23 2.73 4.40 0.65
C VAL A 23 3.56 3.15 0.39
N VAL A 24 3.10 2.23 -0.48
CA VAL A 24 3.87 1.02 -0.87
C VAL A 24 5.20 1.40 -1.52
N LEU A 25 5.20 2.39 -2.42
CA LEU A 25 6.43 2.90 -3.04
C LEU A 25 7.42 3.43 -1.99
N HIS A 26 6.93 4.19 -1.00
CA HIS A 26 7.79 4.69 0.08
C HIS A 26 8.31 3.57 0.96
N LEU A 27 7.49 2.56 1.25
CA LEU A 27 7.89 1.38 2.01
C LEU A 27 9.00 0.60 1.29
N LYS A 28 8.88 0.36 -0.03
CA LYS A 28 9.95 -0.29 -0.84
C LYS A 28 11.29 0.45 -0.72
N LYS A 29 11.28 1.78 -0.69
CA LYS A 29 12.48 2.60 -0.51
C LYS A 29 13.06 2.55 0.91
N LYS A 30 12.25 2.21 1.92
CA LYS A 30 12.69 2.11 3.33
C LYS A 30 13.33 0.76 3.66
N ILE A 31 12.96 -0.31 2.95
CA ILE A 31 13.40 -1.70 3.21
C ILE A 31 14.62 -2.11 2.35
N THR A 32 15.50 -1.17 2.02
CA THR A 32 16.63 -1.39 1.10
C THR A 32 17.80 -2.17 1.70
N SER A 33 17.76 -2.47 2.99
CA SER A 33 18.76 -3.25 3.71
C SER A 33 18.22 -4.64 4.02
N GLU A 34 19.01 -5.68 3.79
CA GLU A 34 18.71 -7.04 4.28
C GLU A 34 18.67 -7.04 5.81
N TYR A 35 17.64 -7.67 6.37
CA TYR A 35 17.50 -7.91 7.81
C TYR A 35 16.84 -9.28 8.02
N MET A 36 16.95 -9.84 9.21
CA MET A 36 16.34 -11.12 9.55
C MET A 36 14.80 -11.03 9.41
N GLY A 37 14.22 -11.87 8.56
CA GLY A 37 12.78 -11.82 8.26
C GLY A 37 12.40 -10.83 7.16
N SER A 38 13.36 -10.26 6.42
CA SER A 38 13.07 -9.35 5.31
C SER A 38 12.39 -10.04 4.12
N GLU A 39 12.48 -11.36 4.02
CA GLU A 39 11.75 -12.18 3.06
C GLU A 39 10.22 -12.02 3.21
N TYR A 40 9.71 -11.98 4.44
CA TYR A 40 8.28 -11.85 4.68
C TYR A 40 7.73 -10.51 4.19
N ILE A 41 8.49 -9.42 4.37
CA ILE A 41 8.05 -8.11 3.83
C ILE A 41 8.15 -8.06 2.31
N LYS A 42 9.14 -8.74 1.71
CA LYS A 42 9.29 -8.81 0.25
C LYS A 42 8.13 -9.59 -0.38
N GLU A 43 7.75 -10.72 0.21
CA GLU A 43 6.56 -11.49 -0.20
C GLU A 43 5.28 -10.67 -0.07
N TRP A 44 5.10 -10.01 1.06
CA TRP A 44 3.96 -9.11 1.28
C TRP A 44 3.92 -7.96 0.26
N LEU A 45 5.08 -7.42 -0.13
CA LEU A 45 5.19 -6.37 -1.14
C LEU A 45 4.72 -6.85 -2.52
N LEU A 46 5.07 -8.08 -2.92
CA LEU A 46 4.59 -8.66 -4.17
C LEU A 46 3.08 -8.82 -4.13
N GLN A 47 2.55 -9.38 -3.04
CA GLN A 47 1.11 -9.58 -2.87
C GLN A 47 0.32 -8.27 -2.94
N ILE A 48 0.75 -7.21 -2.25
CA ILE A 48 0.06 -5.92 -2.30
C ILE A 48 0.17 -5.27 -3.67
N GLU A 49 1.28 -5.46 -4.38
CA GLU A 49 1.44 -4.97 -5.76
C GLU A 49 0.49 -5.68 -6.72
N GLU A 50 0.25 -6.98 -6.56
CA GLU A 50 -0.74 -7.74 -7.32
C GLU A 50 -2.17 -7.22 -7.07
N ILE A 51 -2.56 -7.03 -5.80
CA ILE A 51 -3.86 -6.41 -5.45
C ILE A 51 -4.01 -5.04 -6.11
N LEU A 52 -2.93 -4.24 -6.09
CA LEU A 52 -2.91 -2.89 -6.66
C LEU A 52 -2.75 -2.89 -8.18
N ALA A 53 -2.53 -4.02 -8.84
CA ALA A 53 -2.44 -4.17 -10.28
C ALA A 53 -3.79 -4.54 -10.93
N LYS A 54 -4.70 -5.18 -10.18
CA LYS A 54 -6.06 -5.53 -10.64
C LYS A 54 -6.83 -4.37 -11.27
N ASP A 55 -7.71 -4.63 -12.23
CA ASP A 55 -8.49 -3.55 -12.88
C ASP A 55 -9.32 -2.77 -11.84
N GLU A 56 -9.94 -3.48 -10.91
CA GLU A 56 -10.66 -2.92 -9.78
C GLU A 56 -9.87 -3.09 -8.47
N PHE A 57 -9.90 -2.08 -7.61
CA PHE A 57 -9.23 -2.12 -6.31
C PHE A 57 -10.12 -2.78 -5.26
N ASP A 58 -9.82 -4.04 -4.94
CA ASP A 58 -10.51 -4.78 -3.89
C ASP A 58 -10.04 -4.34 -2.48
N VAL A 59 -10.91 -3.61 -1.79
CA VAL A 59 -10.65 -3.10 -0.45
C VAL A 59 -10.59 -4.23 0.60
N LYS A 60 -11.30 -5.35 0.39
CA LYS A 60 -11.28 -6.49 1.32
C LYS A 60 -9.93 -7.19 1.28
N GLU A 61 -9.40 -7.44 0.08
CA GLU A 61 -8.06 -8.01 -0.09
C GLU A 61 -6.98 -7.08 0.47
N TYR A 62 -7.11 -5.79 0.22
CA TYR A 62 -6.25 -4.78 0.82
C TYR A 62 -6.25 -4.84 2.36
N ILE A 63 -7.43 -4.93 2.99
CA ILE A 63 -7.54 -5.01 4.45
C ILE A 63 -6.86 -6.28 4.97
N LYS A 64 -7.01 -7.41 4.25
CA LYS A 64 -6.33 -8.67 4.59
C LYS A 64 -4.81 -8.50 4.53
N ALA A 65 -4.28 -7.98 3.42
CA ALA A 65 -2.85 -7.69 3.28
C ALA A 65 -2.36 -6.75 4.39
N ARG A 66 -3.10 -5.69 4.72
CA ARG A 66 -2.71 -4.78 5.82
C ARG A 66 -2.64 -5.47 7.19
N LYS A 67 -3.49 -6.46 7.45
CA LYS A 67 -3.41 -7.27 8.68
C LYS A 67 -2.15 -8.14 8.68
N GLU A 68 -1.85 -8.79 7.57
CA GLU A 68 -0.62 -9.60 7.40
C GLU A 68 0.65 -8.76 7.62
N LEU A 69 0.67 -7.51 7.14
CA LEU A 69 1.77 -6.58 7.44
C LEU A 69 1.93 -6.33 8.95
N ASN A 70 0.83 -6.22 9.69
CA ASN A 70 0.89 -6.07 11.14
C ASN A 70 1.54 -7.29 11.80
N ASP A 71 1.19 -8.49 11.34
CA ASP A 71 1.76 -9.73 11.87
C ASP A 71 3.28 -9.82 11.58
N ILE A 72 3.73 -9.36 10.41
CA ILE A 72 5.15 -9.24 10.06
C ILE A 72 5.85 -8.24 11.00
N ILE A 73 5.22 -7.09 11.26
CA ILE A 73 5.77 -6.07 12.18
C ILE A 73 5.99 -6.65 13.57
N GLU A 74 5.01 -7.37 14.13
CA GLU A 74 5.12 -7.95 15.48
C GLU A 74 6.23 -9.01 15.59
N ARG A 75 6.58 -9.67 14.48
CA ARG A 75 7.67 -10.66 14.40
C ARG A 75 9.03 -10.08 14.05
N THR A 76 9.10 -8.81 13.63
CA THR A 76 10.35 -8.17 13.21
C THR A 76 11.22 -7.82 14.42
N LEU A 77 12.34 -8.52 14.60
CA LEU A 77 13.23 -8.32 15.76
C LEU A 77 14.01 -6.99 15.72
N ASP A 78 14.38 -6.53 14.53
CA ASP A 78 15.05 -5.25 14.35
C ASP A 78 14.10 -4.10 14.72
N GLU A 79 14.42 -3.41 15.81
CA GLU A 79 13.61 -2.33 16.34
C GLU A 79 13.46 -1.16 15.36
N GLN A 80 14.55 -0.73 14.73
CA GLN A 80 14.51 0.38 13.77
C GLN A 80 13.65 0.03 12.56
N MET A 81 13.75 -1.21 12.08
CA MET A 81 12.91 -1.70 11.00
C MET A 81 11.44 -1.79 11.42
N ARG A 82 11.17 -2.34 12.60
CA ARG A 82 9.81 -2.41 13.17
C ARG A 82 9.14 -1.04 13.22
N PHE A 83 9.86 0.00 13.65
CA PHE A 83 9.35 1.38 13.64
C PHE A 83 9.01 1.89 12.23
N LYS A 84 9.92 1.69 11.25
CA LYS A 84 9.69 2.10 9.85
C LYS A 84 8.49 1.40 9.21
N LEU A 85 8.33 0.10 9.48
CA LEU A 85 7.21 -0.69 9.00
C LEU A 85 5.90 -0.23 9.65
N ARG A 86 5.89 -0.02 10.97
CA ARG A 86 4.73 0.45 11.72
C ARG A 86 4.25 1.83 11.28
N ASP A 87 5.15 2.77 11.03
CA ASP A 87 4.82 4.08 10.45
C ASP A 87 4.12 3.95 9.08
N SER A 88 4.63 3.03 8.24
CA SER A 88 4.04 2.74 6.93
C SER A 88 2.66 2.08 7.08
N TRP A 89 2.49 1.18 8.04
CA TRP A 89 1.20 0.54 8.36
C TRP A 89 0.13 1.53 8.83
N PHE A 90 0.49 2.53 9.63
CA PHE A 90 -0.42 3.63 9.97
C PHE A 90 -0.80 4.46 8.74
N SER A 91 0.17 4.77 7.88
CA SER A 91 -0.07 5.52 6.65
C SER A 91 -0.96 4.77 5.65
N LEU A 92 -0.84 3.44 5.60
CA LEU A 92 -1.77 2.57 4.88
C LEU A 92 -3.20 2.69 5.43
N GLY A 93 -3.38 2.73 6.76
CA GLY A 93 -4.72 2.94 7.35
C GLY A 93 -5.35 4.25 6.89
N ARG A 94 -4.60 5.35 6.98
CA ARG A 94 -5.04 6.69 6.54
C ARG A 94 -5.29 6.79 5.03
N ALA A 95 -4.67 5.93 4.22
CA ALA A 95 -4.90 5.93 2.77
C ALA A 95 -6.36 5.57 2.40
N LEU A 96 -7.05 4.77 3.22
CA LEU A 96 -8.46 4.45 3.01
C LEU A 96 -9.42 5.59 3.40
N GLU A 97 -8.97 6.56 4.18
CA GLU A 97 -9.78 7.72 4.56
C GLU A 97 -9.83 8.77 3.44
N LYS A 98 -8.99 8.63 2.41
CA LYS A 98 -8.93 9.57 1.30
C LYS A 98 -10.20 9.52 0.46
N LYS A 99 -10.66 10.70 0.07
CA LYS A 99 -11.82 10.91 -0.80
C LYS A 99 -11.46 11.88 -1.92
N VAL A 100 -12.22 11.86 -2.99
CA VAL A 100 -12.13 12.83 -4.08
C VAL A 100 -12.30 14.23 -3.47
N LYS A 101 -11.40 15.15 -3.83
CA LYS A 101 -11.56 16.54 -3.46
C LYS A 101 -12.65 17.12 -4.35
N ILE A 102 -13.74 17.56 -3.73
CA ILE A 102 -14.73 18.39 -4.40
C ILE A 102 -14.12 19.79 -4.42
N ASN A 103 -13.73 20.26 -5.61
CA ASN A 103 -13.32 21.64 -5.84
C ASN A 103 -14.54 22.48 -6.20
#